data_AF-A0A3M7FR28-F1
#
_entry.id   AF-A0A3M7FR28-F1
#
_cell.length_a   1.000
_cell.length_b   1.000
_cell.length_c   1.000
_cell.angle_alpha   90.00
_cell.angle_beta   90.00
_cell.angle_gamma   90.00
#
_symmetry.space_group_name_H-M   'P 1'
#
loop_
_entity.id
_entity.type
_entity.pdbx_description
1 polymer ?
#
loop_
_entity_poly.entity_id
_entity_poly.type
_entity_poly.pdbx_seq_one_letter_code
_entity_poly.pdbx_strand_id
1 'polypeptide(L)'
;MLPLADTTLLGANPKFAALYRDLSSNKLNADGTSKLDAKALKEHEAFEKDIQAAQVKSAKRHIIQSGLSDLIYRGDELPEELQDLVGITAASLAGDIGDEDKDIIANELDRFHEYAPRIAEAISKNIQKDTTALASLLSPDNAPQVEHLADTIHRVQENLASSTSRLSELRISLAQEIPTLHELYREIVETSIRILEQTIHGAVARGTKAKADYLAVVAEGMSKKLALQHGQLMQQIYTPEIQETLRNKQDDLDAESLSLRRKVREMDERLAAYRQERGMKQMVGEYAELLRETERVEREIERLETGGK
;
A
#
# COMPACT_ATOMS: atom_id res chain seq x y z
N MET A 1 -26.63 9.59 12.19
CA MET A 1 -26.90 9.75 10.74
C MET A 1 -26.55 8.47 9.99
N LEU A 2 -27.54 7.77 9.43
CA LEU A 2 -27.27 6.70 8.47
C LEU A 2 -26.83 7.34 7.14
N PRO A 3 -25.71 6.91 6.53
CA PRO A 3 -25.27 7.45 5.25
C PRO A 3 -26.30 7.15 4.15
N LEU A 4 -26.49 8.11 3.23
CA LEU A 4 -27.34 7.90 2.05
C LEU A 4 -26.86 6.68 1.28
N ALA A 5 -27.70 5.64 1.22
CA ALA A 5 -27.38 4.42 0.50
C ALA A 5 -27.43 4.68 -1.01
N ASP A 6 -26.45 4.10 -1.72
CA ASP A 6 -26.35 4.24 -3.17
C ASP A 6 -27.59 3.64 -3.87
N THR A 7 -28.13 4.39 -4.83
CA THR A 7 -29.40 4.05 -5.52
C THR A 7 -29.27 2.73 -6.30
N THR A 8 -28.07 2.42 -6.75
CA THR A 8 -27.72 1.15 -7.43
C THR A 8 -27.79 -0.04 -6.47
N LEU A 9 -27.27 0.10 -5.25
CA LEU A 9 -27.28 -0.93 -4.21
C LEU A 9 -28.69 -1.16 -3.64
N LEU A 10 -29.49 -0.09 -3.52
CA LEU A 10 -30.90 -0.18 -3.13
C LEU A 10 -31.74 -0.90 -4.20
N GLY A 11 -31.46 -0.66 -5.48
CA GLY A 11 -32.09 -1.37 -6.59
C GLY A 11 -31.71 -2.86 -6.64
N ALA A 12 -30.46 -3.19 -6.36
CA ALA A 12 -29.97 -4.57 -6.34
C ALA A 12 -30.49 -5.39 -5.15
N ASN A 13 -30.81 -4.74 -4.02
CA ASN A 13 -31.21 -5.40 -2.77
C ASN A 13 -32.55 -4.86 -2.23
N PRO A 14 -33.70 -5.34 -2.74
CA PRO A 14 -35.01 -4.79 -2.39
C PRO A 14 -35.39 -4.96 -0.92
N LYS A 15 -34.94 -6.04 -0.26
CA LYS A 15 -35.16 -6.24 1.19
C LYS A 15 -34.39 -5.22 2.03
N PHE A 16 -33.16 -4.89 1.62
CA PHE A 16 -32.35 -3.87 2.28
C PHE A 16 -32.95 -2.48 2.07
N ALA A 17 -33.46 -2.18 0.86
CA ALA A 17 -34.13 -0.91 0.59
C ALA A 17 -35.39 -0.71 1.46
N ALA A 18 -36.20 -1.76 1.65
CA ALA A 18 -37.36 -1.71 2.54
C ALA A 18 -36.95 -1.44 4.01
N LEU A 19 -35.91 -2.12 4.49
CA LEU A 19 -35.38 -1.92 5.85
C LEU A 19 -34.80 -0.52 6.03
N TYR A 20 -33.98 -0.05 5.09
CA TYR A 20 -33.36 1.28 5.12
C TYR A 20 -34.43 2.38 5.14
N ARG A 21 -35.49 2.23 4.34
CA ARG A 21 -36.65 3.13 4.35
C ARG A 21 -37.39 3.09 5.69
N ASP A 22 -37.69 1.92 6.23
CA ASP A 22 -38.39 1.80 7.52
C ASP A 22 -37.58 2.41 8.68
N LEU A 23 -36.26 2.15 8.70
CA LEU A 23 -35.37 2.74 9.69
C LEU A 23 -35.29 4.27 9.59
N SER A 24 -35.14 4.81 8.37
CA SER A 24 -35.03 6.25 8.15
C SER A 24 -36.34 7.02 8.28
N SER A 25 -37.48 6.39 7.97
CA SER A 25 -38.79 7.07 8.00
C SER A 25 -39.56 6.85 9.30
N ASN A 26 -39.55 5.64 9.84
CA ASN A 26 -40.47 5.24 10.91
C ASN A 26 -39.79 5.05 12.26
N LYS A 27 -38.53 4.58 12.27
CA LYS A 27 -37.86 4.17 13.53
C LYS A 27 -36.88 5.20 14.06
N LEU A 28 -36.17 5.93 13.20
CA LEU A 28 -35.11 6.84 13.61
C LEU A 28 -35.41 8.29 13.20
N ASN A 29 -35.00 9.22 14.05
CA ASN A 29 -34.90 10.65 13.74
C ASN A 29 -33.65 10.90 12.87
N ALA A 30 -33.54 12.11 12.30
CA ALA A 30 -32.41 12.48 11.44
C ALA A 30 -31.06 12.37 12.17
N ASP A 31 -31.02 12.69 13.46
CA ASP A 31 -29.85 12.57 14.32
C ASP A 31 -29.44 11.10 14.60
N GLY A 32 -30.34 10.13 14.35
CA GLY A 32 -30.13 8.70 14.61
C GLY A 32 -30.71 8.22 15.95
N THR A 33 -31.43 9.07 16.68
CA THR A 33 -32.19 8.67 17.88
C THR A 33 -33.46 7.94 17.47
N SER A 34 -34.01 7.10 18.37
CA SER A 34 -35.26 6.38 18.09
C SER A 34 -36.46 7.33 18.20
N LYS A 35 -37.42 7.21 17.28
CA LYS A 35 -38.71 7.90 17.37
C LYS A 35 -39.50 7.34 18.54
N LEU A 36 -39.83 8.21 19.50
CA LEU A 36 -40.66 7.88 20.65
C LEU A 36 -42.14 8.08 20.30
N ASP A 37 -43.00 7.21 20.82
CA ASP A 37 -44.44 7.39 20.74
C ASP A 37 -44.89 8.59 21.57
N ALA A 38 -46.01 9.23 21.20
CA ALA A 38 -46.48 10.46 21.86
C ALA A 38 -46.69 10.31 23.39
N LYS A 39 -46.99 9.09 23.88
CA LYS A 39 -47.08 8.80 25.32
C LYS A 39 -45.69 8.75 25.96
N ALA A 40 -44.75 8.04 25.35
CA ALA A 40 -43.38 7.92 25.83
C ALA A 40 -42.65 9.28 25.79
N LEU A 41 -42.94 10.13 24.79
CA LEU A 41 -42.43 11.49 24.71
C LEU A 41 -42.87 12.33 25.92
N LYS A 42 -44.15 12.26 26.31
CA LYS A 42 -44.67 12.98 27.48
C LYS A 42 -44.05 12.50 28.79
N GLU A 43 -43.85 11.19 28.93
CA GLU A 43 -43.17 10.61 30.09
C GLU A 43 -41.70 11.06 30.14
N HIS A 44 -41.02 11.11 28.99
CA HIS A 44 -39.66 11.64 28.87
C HIS A 44 -39.58 13.12 29.26
N GLU A 45 -40.46 13.97 28.73
CA GLU A 45 -40.50 15.40 29.08
C GLU A 45 -40.77 15.63 30.57
N ALA A 46 -41.65 14.83 31.19
CA ALA A 46 -41.89 14.90 32.63
C ALA A 46 -40.65 14.50 33.43
N PHE A 47 -40.01 13.40 33.04
CA PHE A 47 -38.78 12.91 33.66
C PHE A 47 -37.61 13.90 33.50
N GLU A 48 -37.47 14.53 32.34
CA GLU A 48 -36.46 15.57 32.11
C GLU A 48 -36.65 16.77 33.05
N LYS A 49 -37.90 17.20 33.30
CA LYS A 49 -38.18 18.26 34.26
C LYS A 49 -37.79 17.86 35.68
N ASP A 50 -38.08 16.62 36.08
CA ASP A 50 -37.69 16.10 37.40
C ASP A 50 -36.16 16.02 37.53
N ILE A 51 -35.47 15.56 36.49
CA ILE A 51 -34.00 15.56 36.43
C ILE A 51 -33.46 16.98 36.56
N GLN A 52 -33.99 17.93 35.79
CA GLN A 52 -33.54 19.33 35.85
C GLN A 52 -33.73 19.91 37.26
N ALA A 53 -34.87 19.66 37.89
CA ALA A 53 -35.12 20.08 39.27
C ALA A 53 -34.13 19.46 40.27
N ALA A 54 -33.87 18.14 40.14
CA ALA A 54 -32.91 17.44 40.97
C ALA A 54 -31.46 17.94 40.76
N GLN A 55 -31.07 18.18 39.51
CA GLN A 55 -29.76 18.72 39.15
C GLN A 55 -29.56 20.13 39.69
N VAL A 56 -30.55 21.02 39.55
CA VAL A 56 -30.50 22.38 40.11
C VAL A 56 -30.37 22.32 41.63
N LYS A 57 -31.13 21.44 42.30
CA LYS A 57 -31.04 21.26 43.76
C LYS A 57 -29.65 20.75 44.17
N SER A 58 -29.12 19.76 43.45
CA SER A 58 -27.79 19.22 43.70
C SER A 58 -26.69 20.26 43.47
N ALA A 59 -26.76 21.03 42.38
CA ALA A 59 -25.81 22.08 42.05
C ALA A 59 -25.82 23.19 43.11
N LYS A 60 -27.00 23.63 43.56
CA LYS A 60 -27.12 24.61 44.66
C LYS A 60 -26.46 24.11 45.94
N ARG A 61 -26.71 22.87 46.33
CA ARG A 61 -26.08 22.28 47.51
C ARG A 61 -24.56 22.21 47.35
N HIS A 62 -24.09 21.80 46.18
CA HIS A 62 -22.66 21.68 45.91
C HIS A 62 -21.95 23.04 45.96
N ILE A 63 -22.53 24.09 45.36
CA ILE A 63 -21.98 25.46 45.39
C ILE A 63 -21.89 25.97 46.84
N ILE A 64 -22.89 25.69 47.68
CA ILE A 64 -22.85 26.09 49.09
C ILE A 64 -21.78 25.30 49.84
N GLN A 65 -21.71 23.98 49.64
CA GLN A 65 -20.68 23.14 50.26
C GLN A 65 -19.27 23.57 49.87
N SER A 66 -19.01 23.80 48.58
CA SER A 66 -17.71 24.26 48.09
C SER A 66 -17.39 25.68 48.58
N GLY A 67 -18.39 26.57 48.60
CA GLY A 67 -18.23 27.93 49.12
C GLY A 67 -17.87 27.93 50.61
N LEU A 68 -18.51 27.06 51.42
CA LEU A 68 -18.18 26.89 52.83
C LEU A 68 -16.76 26.33 53.01
N SER A 69 -16.35 25.32 52.23
CA SER A 69 -14.99 24.78 52.32
C SER A 69 -13.93 25.81 51.92
N ASP A 70 -14.18 26.62 50.89
CA ASP A 70 -13.24 27.64 50.43
C ASP A 70 -13.07 28.77 51.45
N LEU A 71 -14.12 29.08 52.22
CA LEU A 71 -14.07 30.09 53.28
C LEU A 71 -13.19 29.67 54.46
N ILE A 72 -13.00 28.37 54.70
CA ILE A 72 -12.09 27.86 55.74
C ILE A 72 -10.65 28.29 55.44
N TYR A 73 -10.27 28.30 54.16
CA TYR A 73 -8.89 28.59 53.74
C TYR A 73 -8.63 30.07 53.42
N ARG A 74 -9.67 30.90 53.33
CA ARG A 74 -9.55 32.34 53.00
C ARG A 74 -9.62 33.18 54.27
N GLY A 75 -8.47 33.26 54.96
CA GLY A 75 -8.29 33.91 56.27
C GLY A 75 -8.67 35.39 56.37
N ASP A 76 -8.85 36.10 55.26
CA ASP A 76 -9.07 37.55 55.24
C ASP A 76 -10.56 37.96 55.35
N GLU A 77 -11.51 37.05 55.16
CA GLU A 77 -12.93 37.41 55.03
C GLU A 77 -13.78 37.15 56.28
N LEU A 78 -13.34 36.25 57.17
CA LEU A 78 -14.03 35.90 58.41
C LEU A 78 -13.06 35.85 59.61
N PRO A 79 -13.48 36.24 60.82
CA PRO A 79 -12.75 35.96 62.05
C PRO A 79 -12.48 34.47 62.25
N GLU A 80 -11.34 34.12 62.88
CA GLU A 80 -10.93 32.73 63.13
C GLU A 80 -12.02 31.88 63.81
N GLU A 81 -12.71 32.44 64.81
CA GLU A 81 -13.82 31.75 65.52
C GLU A 81 -14.98 31.35 64.60
N LEU A 82 -15.24 32.10 63.53
CA LEU A 82 -16.26 31.78 62.54
C LEU A 82 -15.75 30.83 61.46
N GLN A 83 -14.44 30.78 61.21
CA GLN A 83 -13.83 29.82 60.29
C GLN A 83 -13.90 28.39 60.86
N ASP A 84 -13.62 28.23 62.15
CA ASP A 84 -13.73 26.95 62.83
C ASP A 84 -15.18 26.43 62.81
N LEU A 85 -16.14 27.33 63.07
CA LEU A 85 -17.57 27.03 63.00
C LEU A 85 -18.02 26.61 61.58
N VAL A 86 -17.53 27.31 60.55
CA VAL A 86 -17.76 26.96 59.14
C VAL A 86 -17.10 25.62 58.81
N GLY A 87 -15.92 25.33 59.35
CA GLY A 87 -15.23 24.05 59.14
C GLY A 87 -16.00 22.86 59.70
N ILE A 88 -16.49 23.00 60.93
CA ILE A 88 -17.29 21.96 61.60
C ILE A 88 -18.61 21.71 60.84
N THR A 89 -19.29 22.77 60.41
CA THR A 89 -20.55 22.64 59.65
C THR A 89 -20.33 22.11 58.23
N ALA A 90 -19.24 22.48 57.56
CA ALA A 90 -18.87 21.94 56.26
C ALA A 90 -18.58 20.42 56.35
N ALA A 91 -17.82 19.99 57.36
CA ALA A 91 -17.55 18.57 57.62
C ALA A 91 -18.85 17.80 57.95
N SER A 92 -19.74 18.38 58.75
CA SER A 92 -21.06 17.79 59.03
C SER A 92 -21.90 17.63 57.75
N LEU A 93 -21.83 18.61 56.83
CA LEU A 93 -22.61 18.62 55.60
C LEU A 93 -22.02 17.72 54.49
N ALA A 94 -20.71 17.48 54.54
CA ALA A 94 -19.99 16.51 53.71
C ALA A 94 -20.24 15.06 54.15
N GLY A 95 -20.67 14.86 55.41
CA GLY A 95 -20.90 13.53 55.99
C GLY A 95 -19.66 12.94 56.65
N ASP A 96 -18.65 13.76 56.92
CA ASP A 96 -17.41 13.34 57.60
C ASP A 96 -17.60 13.16 59.12
N ILE A 97 -18.76 13.59 59.63
CA ILE A 97 -19.17 13.47 61.03
C ILE A 97 -20.24 12.37 61.13
N GLY A 98 -20.00 11.38 61.98
CA GLY A 98 -20.93 10.27 62.21
C GLY A 98 -22.24 10.76 62.83
N ASP A 99 -23.32 10.00 62.63
CA ASP A 99 -24.65 10.33 63.17
C ASP A 99 -24.66 10.41 64.72
N GLU A 100 -23.74 9.72 65.39
CA GLU A 100 -23.59 9.72 66.86
C GLU A 100 -22.98 11.03 67.39
N ASP A 101 -22.17 11.72 66.59
CA ASP A 101 -21.47 12.95 66.99
C ASP A 101 -22.29 14.21 66.68
N LYS A 102 -23.46 14.06 66.03
CA LYS A 102 -24.35 15.19 65.68
C LYS A 102 -24.91 15.90 66.91
N ASP A 103 -25.17 15.16 67.99
CA ASP A 103 -25.67 15.72 69.25
C ASP A 103 -24.60 16.57 69.95
N ILE A 104 -23.32 16.24 69.75
CA ILE A 104 -22.19 16.98 70.33
C ILE A 104 -22.04 18.34 69.66
N ILE A 105 -22.31 18.41 68.36
CA ILE A 105 -22.10 19.58 67.50
C ILE A 105 -23.38 20.45 67.37
N ALA A 106 -24.46 20.05 68.03
CA ALA A 106 -25.74 20.74 67.95
C ALA A 106 -25.64 22.23 68.37
N ASN A 107 -24.85 22.53 69.41
CA ASN A 107 -24.67 23.90 69.88
C ASN A 107 -23.89 24.77 68.87
N GLU A 108 -22.91 24.18 68.20
CA GLU A 108 -22.12 24.81 67.14
C GLU A 108 -22.99 25.04 65.89
N LEU A 109 -23.91 24.12 65.56
CA LEU A 109 -24.88 24.30 64.48
C LEU A 109 -25.88 25.43 64.78
N ASP A 110 -26.33 25.56 66.03
CA ASP A 110 -27.20 26.66 66.45
C ASP A 110 -26.48 28.01 66.37
N ARG A 111 -25.22 28.09 66.83
CA ARG A 111 -24.38 29.28 66.66
C ARG A 111 -24.12 29.61 65.19
N PHE A 112 -23.94 28.60 64.34
CA PHE A 112 -23.80 28.81 62.90
C PHE A 112 -25.06 29.45 62.32
N HIS A 113 -26.24 29.06 62.79
CA HIS A 113 -27.50 29.67 62.37
C HIS A 113 -27.58 31.16 62.74
N GLU A 114 -27.08 31.55 63.91
CA GLU A 114 -27.03 32.97 64.34
C GLU A 114 -26.13 33.82 63.43
N TYR A 115 -25.00 33.27 62.97
CA TYR A 115 -24.06 33.96 62.07
C TYR A 115 -24.29 33.69 60.58
N ALA A 116 -25.33 32.93 60.22
CA ALA A 116 -25.65 32.56 58.84
C ALA A 116 -25.74 33.76 57.87
N PRO A 117 -26.29 34.95 58.23
CA PRO A 117 -26.34 36.09 57.32
C PRO A 117 -24.96 36.58 56.90
N ARG A 118 -24.00 36.61 57.84
CA ARG A 118 -22.64 37.09 57.60
C ARG A 118 -21.83 36.10 56.75
N ILE A 119 -22.03 34.81 57.00
CA ILE A 119 -21.43 33.74 56.19
C ILE A 119 -22.01 33.77 54.77
N ALA A 120 -23.34 33.94 54.64
CA ALA A 120 -24.00 34.07 53.35
C ALA A 120 -23.51 35.28 52.55
N GLU A 121 -23.23 36.42 53.19
CA GLU A 121 -22.64 37.59 52.55
C GLU A 121 -21.22 37.29 52.01
N ALA A 122 -20.38 36.61 52.79
CA ALA A 122 -19.04 36.22 52.37
C ALA A 122 -19.06 35.22 51.19
N ILE A 123 -19.93 34.20 51.24
CA ILE A 123 -20.14 33.27 50.12
C ILE A 123 -20.62 34.03 48.88
N SER A 124 -21.61 34.92 49.04
CA SER A 124 -22.19 35.68 47.92
C SER A 124 -21.14 36.57 47.24
N LYS A 125 -20.27 37.22 48.03
CA LYS A 125 -19.16 38.02 47.51
C LYS A 125 -18.17 37.17 46.70
N ASN A 126 -17.88 35.95 47.15
CA ASN A 126 -16.99 35.04 46.43
C ASN A 126 -17.63 34.51 45.14
N ILE A 127 -18.89 34.08 45.18
CA ILE A 127 -19.64 33.70 43.98
C ILE A 127 -19.66 34.86 42.98
N GLN A 128 -19.84 36.10 43.44
CA GLN A 128 -19.82 37.28 42.58
C GLN A 128 -18.44 37.50 41.94
N LYS A 129 -17.34 37.38 42.70
CA LYS A 129 -15.98 37.43 42.15
C LYS A 129 -15.75 36.36 41.09
N ASP A 130 -16.11 35.11 41.38
CA ASP A 130 -15.95 33.99 40.45
C ASP A 130 -16.78 34.22 39.19
N THR A 131 -18.01 34.72 39.34
CA THR A 131 -18.88 35.04 38.20
C THR A 131 -18.31 36.17 37.34
N THR A 132 -17.71 37.20 37.94
CA THR A 132 -17.01 38.25 37.19
C THR A 132 -15.76 37.73 36.47
N ALA A 133 -15.03 36.79 37.08
CA ALA A 133 -13.89 36.13 36.45
C ALA A 133 -14.33 35.22 35.28
N LEU A 134 -15.45 34.53 35.41
CA LEU A 134 -16.05 33.75 34.32
C LEU A 134 -16.51 34.65 33.17
N ALA A 135 -17.11 35.80 33.47
CA ALA A 135 -17.48 36.78 32.47
C ALA A 135 -16.25 37.33 31.71
N SER A 136 -15.16 37.64 32.41
CA SER A 136 -13.93 38.10 31.77
C SER A 136 -13.24 37.00 30.95
N LEU A 137 -13.34 35.73 31.36
CA LEU A 137 -12.84 34.59 30.59
C LEU A 137 -13.60 34.41 29.27
N LEU A 138 -14.92 34.62 29.29
CA LEU A 138 -15.76 34.46 28.11
C LEU A 138 -15.43 35.52 27.03
N SER A 139 -15.08 36.72 27.45
CA SER A 139 -14.68 37.81 26.55
C SER A 139 -13.79 38.81 27.31
N PRO A 140 -12.46 38.80 27.09
CA PRO A 140 -11.55 39.65 27.83
C PRO A 140 -11.73 41.14 27.52
N ASP A 141 -12.14 41.48 26.30
CA ASP A 141 -12.29 42.88 25.85
C ASP A 141 -13.66 43.49 26.16
N ASN A 142 -14.70 42.66 26.33
CA ASN A 142 -16.06 43.10 26.62
C ASN A 142 -16.81 42.05 27.44
N ALA A 143 -16.50 41.99 28.73
CA ALA A 143 -17.11 41.03 29.64
C ALA A 143 -18.63 41.25 29.70
N PRO A 144 -19.45 40.21 29.47
CA PRO A 144 -20.89 40.31 29.58
C PRO A 144 -21.31 40.63 31.02
N GLN A 145 -22.43 41.34 31.19
CA GLN A 145 -23.03 41.52 32.50
C GLN A 145 -23.45 40.16 33.08
N VAL A 146 -23.35 40.01 34.40
CA VAL A 146 -23.63 38.76 35.12
C VAL A 146 -25.03 38.21 34.82
N GLU A 147 -26.01 39.10 34.66
CA GLU A 147 -27.41 38.74 34.34
C GLU A 147 -27.55 38.05 32.98
N HIS A 148 -26.69 38.39 32.02
CA HIS A 148 -26.70 37.83 30.66
C HIS A 148 -25.71 36.69 30.48
N LEU A 149 -25.00 36.28 31.54
CA LEU A 149 -23.98 35.24 31.46
C LEU A 149 -24.60 33.87 31.14
N ALA A 150 -25.74 33.54 31.73
CA ALA A 150 -26.45 32.29 31.45
C ALA A 150 -26.89 32.21 29.97
N ASP A 151 -27.49 33.28 29.45
CA ASP A 151 -27.95 33.36 28.06
C ASP A 151 -26.78 33.27 27.07
N THR A 152 -25.66 33.94 27.38
CA THR A 152 -24.46 33.89 26.54
C THR A 152 -23.81 32.50 26.53
N ILE A 153 -23.74 31.82 27.69
CA ILE A 153 -23.27 30.43 27.78
C ILE A 153 -24.18 29.50 26.98
N HIS A 154 -25.50 29.60 27.14
CA HIS A 154 -26.45 28.80 26.37
C HIS A 154 -26.29 29.04 24.86
N ARG A 155 -26.16 30.31 24.44
CA ARG A 155 -25.93 30.64 23.04
C ARG A 155 -24.61 30.06 22.51
N VAL A 156 -23.54 30.08 23.30
CA VAL A 156 -22.27 29.45 22.91
C VAL A 156 -22.42 27.93 22.79
N GLN A 157 -23.12 27.29 23.72
CA GLN A 157 -23.42 25.86 23.66
C GLN A 157 -24.25 25.49 22.43
N GLU A 158 -25.29 26.25 22.11
CA GLU A 158 -26.10 26.08 20.89
C GLU A 158 -25.28 26.31 19.61
N ASN A 159 -24.44 27.34 19.59
CA ASN A 159 -23.52 27.59 18.47
C ASN A 159 -22.52 26.43 18.29
N LEU A 160 -22.02 25.86 19.37
CA LEU A 160 -21.13 24.71 19.33
C LEU A 160 -21.86 23.45 18.84
N ALA A 161 -23.05 23.18 19.35
CA ALA A 161 -23.89 22.06 18.91
C ALA A 161 -24.27 22.18 17.43
N SER A 162 -24.66 23.37 16.97
CA SER A 162 -24.98 23.61 15.55
C SER A 162 -23.75 23.54 14.66
N SER A 163 -22.60 24.08 15.09
CA SER A 163 -21.33 23.99 14.35
C SER A 163 -20.85 22.55 14.21
N THR A 164 -20.92 21.76 15.29
CA THR A 164 -20.55 20.34 15.27
C THR A 164 -21.50 19.52 14.38
N SER A 165 -22.81 19.79 14.42
CA SER A 165 -23.78 19.17 13.49
C SER A 165 -23.44 19.52 12.03
N ARG A 166 -23.24 20.81 11.71
CA ARG A 166 -22.86 21.26 10.35
C ARG A 166 -21.56 20.62 9.88
N LEU A 167 -20.57 20.49 10.76
CA LEU A 167 -19.31 19.82 10.45
C LEU A 167 -19.55 18.35 10.09
N SER A 168 -20.42 17.66 10.83
CA SER A 168 -20.80 16.28 10.52
C SER A 168 -21.51 16.15 9.16
N GLU A 169 -22.42 17.08 8.84
CA GLU A 169 -23.11 17.15 7.56
C GLU A 169 -22.14 17.39 6.40
N LEU A 170 -21.23 18.35 6.55
CA LEU A 170 -20.19 18.65 5.56
C LEU A 170 -19.26 17.45 5.33
N ARG A 171 -18.91 16.71 6.39
CA ARG A 171 -18.12 15.46 6.26
C ARG A 171 -18.86 14.41 5.45
N ILE A 172 -20.16 14.25 5.66
CA ILE A 172 -20.98 13.31 4.89
C ILE A 172 -21.07 13.77 3.43
N SER A 173 -21.32 15.05 3.18
CA SER A 173 -21.36 15.61 1.83
C SER A 173 -20.02 15.44 1.10
N LEU A 174 -18.89 15.71 1.76
CA LEU A 174 -17.56 15.48 1.18
C LEU A 174 -17.34 14.00 0.85
N ALA A 175 -17.73 13.08 1.74
CA ALA A 175 -17.63 11.66 1.50
C ALA A 175 -18.48 11.18 0.31
N GLN A 176 -19.56 11.90 -0.03
CA GLN A 176 -20.40 11.62 -1.20
C GLN A 176 -19.80 12.16 -2.52
N GLU A 177 -19.04 13.26 -2.47
CA GLU A 177 -18.37 13.84 -3.65
C GLU A 177 -17.03 13.17 -3.99
N ILE A 178 -16.37 12.51 -3.02
CA ILE A 178 -15.11 11.79 -3.26
C ILE A 178 -15.26 10.69 -4.35
N PRO A 179 -16.32 9.84 -4.34
CA PRO A 179 -16.55 8.87 -5.39
C PRO A 179 -16.67 9.47 -6.80
N THR A 180 -17.42 10.58 -6.95
CA THR A 180 -17.62 11.23 -8.24
C THR A 180 -16.29 11.79 -8.78
N LEU A 181 -15.47 12.37 -7.89
CA LEU A 181 -14.12 12.81 -8.22
C LEU A 181 -13.23 11.64 -8.67
N HIS A 182 -13.29 10.48 -7.98
CA HIS A 182 -12.53 9.29 -8.36
C HIS A 182 -12.99 8.71 -9.71
N GLU A 183 -14.28 8.74 -10.02
CA GLU A 183 -14.80 8.35 -11.33
C GLU A 183 -14.28 9.25 -12.45
N LEU A 184 -14.32 10.58 -12.24
CA LEU A 184 -13.76 11.54 -13.19
C LEU A 184 -12.25 11.35 -13.37
N TYR A 185 -11.50 11.12 -12.29
CA TYR A 185 -10.06 10.85 -12.37
C TYR A 185 -9.78 9.57 -13.16
N ARG A 186 -10.56 8.51 -12.93
CA ARG A 186 -10.47 7.27 -13.70
C ARG A 186 -10.72 7.52 -15.19
N GLU A 187 -11.77 8.27 -15.53
CA GLU A 187 -12.09 8.60 -16.93
C GLU A 187 -10.95 9.41 -17.59
N ILE A 188 -10.36 10.39 -16.88
CA ILE A 188 -9.21 11.16 -17.38
C ILE A 188 -8.00 10.27 -17.62
N VAL A 189 -7.70 9.34 -16.71
CA VAL A 189 -6.56 8.42 -16.87
C VAL A 189 -6.81 7.45 -18.03
N GLU A 190 -8.00 6.85 -18.11
CA GLU A 190 -8.37 5.95 -19.20
C GLU A 190 -8.30 6.64 -20.57
N THR A 191 -8.83 7.86 -20.68
CA THR A 191 -8.77 8.64 -21.93
C THR A 191 -7.34 9.04 -22.28
N SER A 192 -6.52 9.42 -21.30
CA SER A 192 -5.11 9.75 -21.50
C SER A 192 -4.31 8.53 -21.99
N ILE A 193 -4.50 7.36 -21.38
CA ILE A 193 -3.87 6.11 -21.81
C ILE A 193 -4.29 5.80 -23.25
N ARG A 194 -5.58 5.87 -23.56
CA ARG A 194 -6.10 5.63 -24.91
C ARG A 194 -5.47 6.58 -25.95
N ILE A 195 -5.31 7.86 -25.60
CA ILE A 195 -4.65 8.83 -26.49
C ILE A 195 -3.18 8.47 -26.70
N LEU A 196 -2.44 8.12 -25.65
CA LEU A 196 -1.03 7.70 -25.77
C LEU A 196 -0.87 6.45 -26.63
N GLU A 197 -1.74 5.45 -26.43
CA GLU A 197 -1.80 4.24 -27.24
C GLU A 197 -2.08 4.55 -28.72
N GLN A 198 -3.02 5.46 -29.00
CA GLN A 198 -3.37 5.79 -30.38
C GLN A 198 -2.32 6.65 -31.09
N THR A 199 -1.75 7.63 -30.39
CA THR A 199 -0.87 8.65 -30.99
C THR A 199 0.59 8.22 -31.05
N ILE A 200 1.13 7.70 -29.94
CA ILE A 200 2.55 7.33 -29.84
C ILE A 200 2.74 5.88 -30.30
N HIS A 201 1.94 4.96 -29.75
CA HIS A 201 2.12 3.54 -30.05
C HIS A 201 1.44 3.13 -31.36
N GLY A 202 0.30 3.70 -31.72
CA GLY A 202 -0.49 3.30 -32.88
C GLY A 202 0.09 3.75 -34.21
N ALA A 203 0.30 5.05 -34.40
CA ALA A 203 0.72 5.59 -35.70
C ALA A 203 2.18 5.22 -36.05
N VAL A 204 3.10 5.34 -35.08
CA VAL A 204 4.52 5.04 -35.29
C VAL A 204 4.76 3.54 -35.47
N ALA A 205 4.11 2.67 -34.68
CA ALA A 205 4.24 1.23 -34.88
C ALA A 205 3.63 0.78 -36.21
N ARG A 206 2.48 1.33 -36.62
CA ARG A 206 1.91 1.04 -37.95
C ARG A 206 2.80 1.52 -39.08
N GLY A 207 3.36 2.72 -38.99
CA GLY A 207 4.27 3.28 -40.00
C GLY A 207 5.59 2.51 -40.12
N THR A 208 6.19 2.13 -38.99
CA THR A 208 7.42 1.32 -38.97
C THR A 208 7.19 -0.09 -39.52
N LYS A 209 6.07 -0.74 -39.16
CA LYS A 209 5.68 -2.04 -39.72
C LYS A 209 5.47 -1.96 -41.23
N ALA A 210 4.68 -1.00 -41.71
CA ALA A 210 4.45 -0.83 -43.15
C ALA A 210 5.74 -0.57 -43.93
N LYS A 211 6.68 0.20 -43.35
CA LYS A 211 8.00 0.43 -43.94
C LYS A 211 8.85 -0.84 -43.97
N ALA A 212 8.83 -1.64 -42.90
CA ALA A 212 9.54 -2.91 -42.85
C ALA A 212 8.98 -3.92 -43.87
N ASP A 213 7.66 -4.04 -43.97
CA ASP A 213 6.98 -4.90 -44.94
C ASP A 213 7.31 -4.46 -46.39
N TYR A 214 7.30 -3.15 -46.67
CA TYR A 214 7.71 -2.62 -47.98
C TYR A 214 9.17 -2.98 -48.32
N LEU A 215 10.11 -2.76 -47.38
CA LEU A 215 11.51 -3.08 -47.59
C LEU A 215 11.74 -4.59 -47.76
N ALA A 216 10.98 -5.43 -47.07
CA ALA A 216 11.03 -6.88 -47.24
C ALA A 216 10.58 -7.31 -48.65
N VAL A 217 9.47 -6.76 -49.15
CA VAL A 217 8.99 -7.03 -50.52
C VAL A 217 10.00 -6.54 -51.56
N VAL A 218 10.61 -5.37 -51.35
CA VAL A 218 11.67 -4.85 -52.24
C VAL A 218 12.90 -5.76 -52.22
N ALA A 219 13.33 -6.24 -51.06
CA ALA A 219 14.45 -7.17 -50.93
C ALA A 219 14.16 -8.51 -51.63
N GLU A 220 12.95 -9.06 -51.48
CA GLU A 220 12.52 -10.27 -52.17
C GLU A 220 12.49 -10.06 -53.69
N GLY A 221 11.97 -8.92 -54.15
CA GLY A 221 11.98 -8.55 -55.57
C GLY A 221 13.39 -8.43 -56.14
N MET A 222 14.31 -7.80 -55.39
CA MET A 222 15.72 -7.71 -55.78
C MET A 222 16.41 -9.08 -55.80
N SER A 223 16.14 -9.95 -54.82
CA SER A 223 16.66 -11.31 -54.78
C SER A 223 16.20 -12.11 -56.00
N LYS A 224 14.91 -12.05 -56.34
CA LYS A 224 14.37 -12.68 -57.56
C LYS A 224 14.99 -12.11 -58.83
N LYS A 225 15.17 -10.79 -58.91
CA LYS A 225 15.85 -10.15 -60.05
C LYS A 225 17.30 -10.62 -60.18
N LEU A 226 18.03 -10.71 -59.08
CA LEU A 226 19.40 -11.22 -59.04
C LEU A 226 19.46 -12.68 -59.52
N ALA A 227 18.52 -13.52 -59.06
CA ALA A 227 18.43 -14.92 -59.49
C ALA A 227 18.18 -15.03 -61.01
N LEU A 228 17.30 -14.19 -61.57
CA LEU A 228 17.08 -14.14 -63.02
C LEU A 228 18.33 -13.69 -63.78
N GLN A 229 18.99 -12.62 -63.34
CA GLN A 229 20.24 -12.14 -63.96
C GLN A 229 21.34 -13.19 -63.89
N HIS A 230 21.46 -13.88 -62.75
CA HIS A 230 22.40 -14.99 -62.58
C HIS A 230 22.09 -16.11 -63.58
N GLY A 231 20.82 -16.53 -63.70
CA GLY A 231 20.41 -17.53 -64.68
C GLY A 231 20.72 -17.12 -66.13
N GLN A 232 20.49 -15.85 -66.48
CA GLN A 232 20.83 -15.30 -67.79
C GLN A 232 22.34 -15.34 -68.07
N LEU A 233 23.17 -14.94 -67.10
CA LEU A 233 24.63 -15.01 -67.23
C LEU A 233 25.11 -16.47 -67.33
N MET A 234 24.54 -17.38 -66.55
CA MET A 234 24.86 -18.80 -66.64
C MET A 234 24.51 -19.37 -68.02
N GLN A 235 23.37 -18.97 -68.61
CA GLN A 235 23.02 -19.37 -69.99
C GLN A 235 24.00 -18.82 -71.03
N GLN A 236 24.54 -17.62 -70.83
CA GLN A 236 25.55 -17.02 -71.73
C GLN A 236 26.91 -17.71 -71.61
N ILE A 237 27.31 -18.12 -70.40
CA ILE A 237 28.62 -18.73 -70.14
C ILE A 237 28.60 -20.24 -70.44
N TYR A 238 27.54 -20.94 -70.07
CA TYR A 238 27.36 -22.37 -70.31
C TYR A 238 26.58 -22.61 -71.61
N THR A 239 27.20 -22.30 -72.75
CA THR A 239 26.69 -22.72 -74.05
C THR A 239 26.73 -24.25 -74.17
N PRO A 240 25.88 -24.87 -75.01
CA PRO A 240 25.86 -26.33 -75.17
C PRO A 240 27.23 -26.88 -75.61
N GLU A 241 27.97 -26.12 -76.41
CA GLU A 241 29.35 -26.45 -76.81
C GLU A 241 30.31 -26.49 -75.61
N ILE A 242 30.21 -25.51 -74.70
CA ILE A 242 31.04 -25.48 -73.49
C ILE A 242 30.62 -26.62 -72.53
N GLN A 243 29.34 -26.91 -72.41
CA GLN A 243 28.87 -28.05 -71.61
C GLN A 243 29.36 -29.39 -72.18
N GLU A 244 29.34 -29.55 -73.51
CA GLU A 244 29.84 -30.77 -74.17
C GLU A 244 31.36 -30.92 -73.99
N THR A 245 32.13 -29.84 -74.18
CA THR A 245 33.59 -29.87 -73.93
C THR A 245 33.93 -30.16 -72.46
N LEU A 246 33.19 -29.58 -71.51
CA LEU A 246 33.35 -29.89 -70.09
C LEU A 246 33.00 -31.35 -69.77
N ARG A 247 31.94 -31.88 -70.37
CA ARG A 247 31.52 -33.27 -70.19
C ARG A 247 32.55 -34.25 -70.77
N ASN A 248 33.03 -33.99 -71.98
CA ASN A 248 34.10 -34.76 -72.58
C ASN A 248 35.36 -34.72 -71.70
N LYS A 249 35.69 -33.54 -71.15
CA LYS A 249 36.82 -33.41 -70.24
C LYS A 249 36.62 -34.17 -68.92
N GLN A 250 35.39 -34.23 -68.40
CA GLN A 250 35.06 -35.03 -67.24
C GLN A 250 35.21 -36.53 -67.53
N ASP A 251 34.67 -37.00 -68.66
CA ASP A 251 34.78 -38.40 -69.09
C ASP A 251 36.25 -38.80 -69.30
N ASP A 252 37.07 -37.92 -69.88
CA ASP A 252 38.52 -38.10 -70.01
C ASP A 252 39.21 -38.23 -68.64
N LEU A 253 38.87 -37.36 -67.69
CA LEU A 253 39.44 -37.39 -66.34
C LEU A 253 39.01 -38.64 -65.56
N ASP A 254 37.77 -39.10 -65.74
CA ASP A 254 37.27 -40.32 -65.12
C ASP A 254 37.95 -41.56 -65.73
N ALA A 255 38.14 -41.57 -67.05
CA ALA A 255 38.91 -42.62 -67.74
C ALA A 255 40.38 -42.63 -67.28
N GLU A 256 41.01 -41.46 -67.14
CA GLU A 256 42.37 -41.31 -66.64
C GLU A 256 42.49 -41.78 -65.18
N SER A 257 41.56 -41.36 -64.32
CA SER A 257 41.47 -41.79 -62.92
C SER A 257 41.31 -43.30 -62.80
N LEU A 258 40.45 -43.91 -63.62
CA LEU A 258 40.25 -45.35 -63.63
C LEU A 258 41.48 -46.10 -64.16
N SER A 259 42.16 -45.56 -65.17
CA SER A 259 43.44 -46.07 -65.68
C SER A 259 44.53 -46.01 -64.61
N LEU A 260 44.66 -44.89 -63.91
CA LEU A 260 45.60 -44.71 -62.81
C LEU A 260 45.29 -45.69 -61.67
N ARG A 261 44.02 -45.85 -61.28
CA ARG A 261 43.62 -46.85 -60.26
C ARG A 261 43.95 -48.28 -60.67
N ARG A 262 43.78 -48.63 -61.95
CA ARG A 262 44.18 -49.95 -62.48
C ARG A 262 45.69 -50.13 -62.42
N LYS A 263 46.48 -49.13 -62.84
CA LYS A 263 47.94 -49.16 -62.74
C LYS A 263 48.42 -49.31 -61.30
N VAL A 264 47.80 -48.61 -60.36
CA VAL A 264 48.11 -48.75 -58.92
C VAL A 264 47.87 -50.19 -58.47
N ARG A 265 46.70 -50.77 -58.78
CA ARG A 265 46.40 -52.18 -58.44
C ARG A 265 47.39 -53.16 -59.07
N GLU A 266 47.72 -52.99 -60.34
CA GLU A 266 48.70 -53.85 -61.02
C GLU A 266 50.09 -53.75 -60.36
N MET A 267 50.52 -52.55 -59.99
CA MET A 267 51.79 -52.34 -59.28
C MET A 267 51.73 -52.93 -57.87
N ASP A 268 50.60 -52.84 -57.17
CA ASP A 268 50.40 -53.49 -55.86
C ASP A 268 50.42 -55.02 -55.97
N GLU A 269 49.82 -55.60 -57.00
CA GLU A 269 49.88 -57.03 -57.29
C GLU A 269 51.31 -57.48 -57.61
N ARG A 270 52.04 -56.73 -58.44
CA ARG A 270 53.47 -56.97 -58.70
C ARG A 270 54.28 -56.90 -57.41
N LEU A 271 54.07 -55.88 -56.57
CA LEU A 271 54.72 -55.76 -55.27
C LEU A 271 54.33 -56.91 -54.32
N ALA A 272 53.09 -57.37 -54.36
CA ALA A 272 52.65 -58.53 -53.58
C ALA A 272 53.33 -59.82 -54.05
N ALA A 273 53.47 -60.03 -55.37
CA ALA A 273 54.22 -61.14 -55.94
C ALA A 273 55.69 -61.11 -55.51
N TYR A 274 56.36 -59.95 -55.62
CA TYR A 274 57.72 -59.75 -55.11
C TYR A 274 57.82 -60.05 -53.60
N ARG A 275 56.81 -59.69 -52.80
CA ARG A 275 56.77 -60.00 -51.36
C ARG A 275 56.48 -61.48 -51.04
N GLN A 276 55.85 -62.21 -51.97
CA GLN A 276 55.49 -63.63 -51.81
C GLN A 276 56.58 -64.59 -52.26
N GLU A 277 57.54 -64.13 -53.08
CA GLU A 277 58.76 -64.87 -53.35
C GLU A 277 59.48 -65.16 -52.02
N ARG A 278 59.33 -66.43 -51.56
CA ARG A 278 59.81 -66.95 -50.27
C ARG A 278 61.28 -66.65 -50.00
N GLY A 279 62.07 -66.45 -51.06
CA GLY A 279 63.47 -66.07 -50.97
C GLY A 279 63.68 -64.75 -50.21
N MET A 280 62.80 -63.75 -50.32
CA MET A 280 63.06 -62.44 -49.72
C MET A 280 62.81 -62.40 -48.20
N LYS A 281 61.78 -63.10 -47.70
CA LYS A 281 61.56 -63.22 -46.24
C LYS A 281 62.65 -64.04 -45.55
N GLN A 282 63.18 -65.07 -46.23
CA GLN A 282 64.34 -65.82 -45.75
C GLN A 282 65.60 -64.97 -45.79
N MET A 283 65.87 -64.27 -46.90
CA MET A 283 67.02 -63.35 -47.03
C MET A 283 67.01 -62.23 -45.97
N VAL A 284 65.84 -61.64 -45.67
CA VAL A 284 65.73 -60.61 -44.63
C VAL A 284 65.94 -61.20 -43.23
N GLY A 285 65.47 -62.43 -42.99
CA GLY A 285 65.73 -63.16 -41.74
C GLY A 285 67.22 -63.49 -41.56
N GLU A 286 67.84 -64.08 -42.57
CA GLU A 286 69.27 -64.42 -42.61
C GLU A 286 70.14 -63.17 -42.45
N TYR A 287 69.79 -62.06 -43.10
CA TYR A 287 70.51 -60.79 -42.95
C TYR A 287 70.37 -60.19 -41.54
N ALA A 288 69.19 -60.30 -40.92
CA ALA A 288 68.96 -59.84 -39.56
C ALA A 288 69.67 -60.70 -38.50
N GLU A 289 69.80 -62.01 -38.75
CA GLU A 289 70.60 -62.91 -37.90
C GLU A 289 72.09 -62.59 -38.03
N LEU A 290 72.60 -62.45 -39.26
CA LEU A 290 73.98 -62.02 -39.52
C LEU A 290 74.30 -60.69 -38.83
N LEU A 291 73.39 -59.70 -38.89
CA LEU A 291 73.62 -58.40 -38.23
C LEU A 291 73.73 -58.53 -36.71
N ARG A 292 72.91 -59.40 -36.10
CA ARG A 292 72.96 -59.66 -34.65
C ARG A 292 74.21 -60.43 -34.26
N GLU A 293 74.65 -61.37 -35.08
CA GLU A 293 75.92 -62.07 -34.88
C GLU A 293 77.09 -61.10 -34.98
N THR A 294 77.12 -60.21 -35.98
CA THR A 294 78.17 -59.20 -36.10
C THR A 294 78.18 -58.25 -34.91
N GLU A 295 77.03 -57.74 -34.46
CA GLU A 295 76.98 -56.89 -33.26
C GLU A 295 77.39 -57.64 -31.97
N ARG A 296 77.10 -58.95 -31.88
CA ARG A 296 77.48 -59.77 -30.73
C ARG A 296 78.98 -60.02 -30.72
N VAL A 297 79.56 -60.34 -31.88
CA VAL A 297 81.00 -60.52 -32.06
C VAL A 297 81.73 -59.20 -31.79
N GLU A 298 81.24 -58.07 -32.29
CA GLU A 298 81.79 -56.74 -31.96
C GLU A 298 81.75 -56.47 -30.46
N ARG A 299 80.62 -56.74 -29.78
CA ARG A 299 80.51 -56.59 -28.32
C ARG A 299 81.41 -57.56 -27.53
N GLU A 300 81.65 -58.78 -28.04
CA GLU A 300 82.60 -59.72 -27.43
C GLU A 300 84.06 -59.29 -27.64
N ILE A 301 84.41 -58.75 -28.81
CA ILE A 301 85.72 -58.15 -29.08
C ILE A 301 85.94 -56.94 -28.16
N GLU A 302 84.97 -56.04 -28.03
CA GLU A 302 85.05 -54.87 -27.15
C GLU A 302 85.22 -55.26 -25.67
N ARG A 303 84.56 -56.35 -25.22
CA ARG A 303 84.73 -56.90 -23.87
C ARG A 303 86.09 -57.53 -23.64
N LEU A 304 86.68 -58.19 -24.65
CA LEU A 304 88.02 -58.77 -24.55
C LEU A 304 89.12 -57.70 -24.58
N GLU A 305 88.90 -56.56 -25.27
CA GLU A 305 89.86 -55.45 -25.30
C GLU A 305 89.82 -54.57 -24.04
N THR A 306 88.69 -54.49 -23.33
CA THR A 306 88.54 -53.64 -22.13
C THR A 306 88.61 -54.38 -20.79
N GLY A 307 88.68 -55.72 -20.80
CA GLY A 307 88.72 -56.59 -19.63
C GLY A 307 90.09 -57.18 -19.26
N GLY A 308 91.17 -56.83 -19.97
CA GLY A 308 92.53 -57.29 -19.68
C GLY A 308 93.43 -56.22 -19.07
N LYS A 309 93.36 -56.07 -17.74
CA LYS A 309 94.53 -55.72 -16.92
C LYS A 309 95.00 -56.97 -16.22
#